data_AF-A0A8C3LS50-F1
#
_entry.id   AF-A0A8C3LS50-F1
#
_cell.length_a   1.000
_cell.length_b   1.000
_cell.length_c   1.000
_cell.angle_alpha   90.00
_cell.angle_beta   90.00
_cell.angle_gamma   90.00
#
_symmetry.space_group_name_H-M   'P 1'
#
loop_
_entity.id
_entity.type
_entity.pdbx_description
1 polymer ?
#
loop_
_entity_poly.entity_id
_entity_poly.type
_entity_poly.pdbx_seq_one_letter_code
_entity_poly.pdbx_strand_id
1 'polypeptide(L)'
;KSIFFSFLFKYGTGGLIFFFSSSKASVHPDTGKIIPVFFRPPAFLPVTLPLVISSSLQLKAKQIFLCQFAFHVYTTGFTLLNGNCTTKDEENSLHQKQILLGVGAVSYASVLGAFPFFFMNRYTLKSPVTHLVVKRLLPAPLLGLMSAFTVVAVRSPEFENGIEVMDRNGKVVGVSKKAGEKAVKETALSRGILFGTTFFLPAALMHFVER
;
A
#
# COMPACT_ATOMS: atom_id res chain seq x y z
N LYS A 1 -9.44 -2.76 15.44
CA LYS A 1 -9.55 -1.38 14.91
C LYS A 1 -8.31 -1.10 14.06
N SER A 2 -8.46 -0.98 12.75
CA SER A 2 -7.33 -0.85 11.80
C SER A 2 -6.46 0.35 12.17
N ILE A 3 -5.23 0.07 12.62
CA ILE A 3 -4.22 1.06 13.04
C ILE A 3 -3.98 2.07 11.91
N PHE A 4 -4.24 1.69 10.66
CA PHE A 4 -4.07 2.55 9.50
C PHE A 4 -5.15 3.63 9.36
N PHE A 5 -6.41 3.35 9.74
CA PHE A 5 -7.46 4.37 9.69
C PHE A 5 -7.25 5.47 10.74
N SER A 6 -6.60 5.13 11.85
CA SER A 6 -6.17 6.11 12.85
C SER A 6 -5.05 7.02 12.36
N PHE A 7 -4.31 6.63 11.31
CA PHE A 7 -3.21 7.41 10.73
C PHE A 7 -3.69 8.44 9.70
N LEU A 8 -4.79 8.17 8.99
CA LEU A 8 -5.29 9.07 7.94
C LEU A 8 -6.46 9.97 8.35
N PHE A 9 -7.16 9.68 9.44
CA PHE A 9 -8.42 10.36 9.80
C PHE A 9 -8.46 11.00 11.20
N LYS A 10 -7.32 11.39 11.77
CA LYS A 10 -7.32 12.39 12.87
C LYS A 10 -7.08 13.80 12.32
N TYR A 11 -7.88 14.19 11.33
CA TYR A 11 -8.09 15.58 10.93
C TYR A 11 -9.14 16.18 11.87
N GLY A 12 -8.67 16.69 13.00
CA GLY A 12 -9.51 17.29 14.03
C GLY A 12 -8.64 17.96 15.07
N THR A 13 -8.33 19.24 14.82
CA THR A 13 -7.67 20.21 15.70
C THR A 13 -6.29 19.83 16.26
N GLY A 14 -5.25 20.31 15.57
CA GLY A 14 -3.96 20.64 16.20
C GLY A 14 -2.75 19.85 15.71
N GLY A 15 -1.93 20.48 14.87
CA GLY A 15 -0.50 20.19 14.74
C GLY A 15 -0.12 18.98 13.89
N LEU A 16 0.70 19.22 12.87
CA LEU A 16 1.44 18.21 12.11
C LEU A 16 2.51 17.58 13.03
N ILE A 17 2.13 16.61 13.87
CA ILE A 17 3.08 15.88 14.71
C ILE A 17 3.21 14.46 14.17
N PHE A 18 4.34 14.17 13.53
CA PHE A 18 4.81 12.81 13.24
C PHE A 18 5.01 12.07 14.57
N PHE A 19 3.95 11.46 15.11
CA PHE A 19 4.03 10.68 16.34
C PHE A 19 4.66 9.30 16.06
N PHE A 20 5.99 9.28 16.00
CA PHE A 20 6.82 8.08 16.13
C PHE A 20 6.88 7.64 17.59
N SER A 21 5.79 7.09 18.15
CA SER A 21 5.88 6.13 19.26
C SER A 21 4.48 5.65 19.63
N SER A 22 4.24 4.36 19.48
CA SER A 22 3.15 3.70 20.18
C SER A 22 3.58 2.26 20.40
N SER A 23 3.83 1.87 21.66
CA SER A 23 4.14 0.48 22.01
C SER A 23 3.07 -0.50 21.48
N LYS A 24 1.83 -0.02 21.33
CA LYS A 24 0.70 -0.72 20.71
C LYS A 24 0.86 -1.04 19.21
N ALA A 25 1.77 -0.39 18.48
CA ALA A 25 2.02 -0.62 17.06
C ALA A 25 3.13 -1.65 16.79
N SER A 26 3.75 -2.19 17.85
CA SER A 26 4.83 -3.18 17.74
C SER A 26 4.34 -4.63 17.81
N VAL A 27 3.09 -4.83 18.24
CA VAL A 27 2.44 -6.13 18.37
C VAL A 27 1.22 -6.18 17.47
N HIS A 28 1.00 -7.35 16.86
CA HIS A 28 -0.18 -7.59 16.06
C HIS A 28 -1.42 -7.59 16.96
N PRO A 29 -2.46 -6.79 16.67
CA PRO A 29 -3.62 -6.65 17.54
C PRO A 29 -4.36 -7.97 17.74
N ASP A 30 -4.38 -8.84 16.73
CA ASP A 30 -5.15 -10.08 16.78
C ASP A 30 -4.36 -11.28 17.34
N THR A 31 -3.05 -11.35 17.10
CA THR A 31 -2.23 -12.53 17.49
C THR A 31 -1.31 -12.27 18.67
N GLY A 32 -1.10 -11.00 19.05
CA GLY A 32 -0.10 -10.61 20.05
C GLY A 32 1.36 -10.80 19.61
N LYS A 33 1.62 -11.33 18.39
CA LYS A 33 2.97 -11.55 17.88
C LYS A 33 3.66 -10.22 17.57
N ILE A 34 4.98 -10.16 17.77
CA ILE A 34 5.76 -8.96 17.48
C ILE A 34 5.92 -8.78 15.97
N ILE A 35 5.60 -7.58 15.48
CA ILE A 35 5.79 -7.21 14.07
C ILE A 35 7.26 -6.77 13.87
N PRO A 36 7.95 -7.29 12.84
CA PRO A 36 9.32 -6.89 12.53
C PRO A 36 9.41 -5.38 12.30
N VAL A 37 10.51 -4.76 12.72
CA VAL A 37 10.67 -3.29 12.79
C VAL A 37 10.31 -2.59 11.47
N PHE A 38 10.77 -3.11 10.34
CA PHE A 38 10.52 -2.53 9.01
C PHE A 38 9.07 -2.65 8.54
N PHE A 39 8.25 -3.51 9.15
CA PHE A 39 6.85 -3.70 8.81
C PHE A 39 5.89 -3.11 9.84
N ARG A 40 6.42 -2.40 10.85
CA ARG A 40 5.59 -1.65 11.80
C ARG A 40 4.98 -0.44 11.11
N PRO A 41 3.74 -0.04 11.46
CA PRO A 41 3.06 1.11 10.85
C PRO A 41 3.89 2.41 10.76
N PRO A 42 4.69 2.80 11.77
CA PRO A 42 5.53 4.00 11.67
C PRO A 42 6.62 3.93 10.59
N ALA A 43 7.11 2.73 10.26
CA ALA A 43 8.13 2.54 9.23
C ALA A 43 7.57 2.64 7.79
N PHE A 44 6.25 2.56 7.64
CA PHE A 44 5.61 2.45 6.33
C PHE A 44 5.90 3.63 5.40
N LEU A 45 5.68 4.86 5.87
CA LEU A 45 5.93 6.07 5.08
C LEU A 45 7.43 6.31 4.82
N PRO A 46 8.32 6.24 5.82
CA PRO A 46 9.77 6.40 5.60
C PRO A 46 10.35 5.45 4.56
N VAL A 47 9.84 4.22 4.45
CA VAL A 47 10.33 3.24 3.46
C VAL A 47 9.70 3.49 2.09
N THR A 48 8.40 3.76 2.02
CA THR A 48 7.69 3.88 0.74
C THR A 48 7.92 5.21 0.04
N LEU A 49 8.05 6.31 0.80
CA LEU A 49 8.15 7.65 0.24
C LEU A 49 9.39 7.83 -0.66
N PRO A 50 10.61 7.43 -0.26
CA PRO A 50 11.78 7.52 -1.14
C PRO A 50 11.63 6.71 -2.43
N LEU A 51 10.95 5.55 -2.39
CA LEU A 51 10.71 4.71 -3.56
C LEU A 51 9.75 5.38 -4.55
N VAL A 52 8.67 5.99 -4.04
CA VAL A 52 7.71 6.73 -4.88
C VAL A 52 8.39 7.93 -5.53
N ILE A 53 9.11 8.74 -4.75
CA ILE A 53 9.86 9.90 -5.25
C ILE A 53 10.89 9.46 -6.30
N SER A 54 11.68 8.43 -6.02
CA SER A 54 12.68 7.91 -6.95
C SER A 54 12.04 7.45 -8.27
N SER A 55 10.92 6.72 -8.19
CA SER A 55 10.21 6.26 -9.39
C SER A 55 9.62 7.41 -10.23
N SER A 56 9.28 8.54 -9.60
CA SER A 56 8.75 9.72 -10.28
C SER A 56 9.80 10.55 -11.00
N LEU A 57 11.04 10.55 -10.50
CA LEU A 57 12.15 11.37 -11.04
C LEU A 57 12.94 10.64 -12.14
N GLN A 58 12.87 9.32 -12.18
CA GLN A 58 13.67 8.52 -13.11
C GLN A 58 13.22 8.66 -14.56
N LEU A 59 14.19 8.70 -15.47
CA LEU A 59 13.95 8.83 -16.90
C LEU A 59 14.03 7.50 -17.65
N LYS A 60 14.64 6.47 -17.06
CA LYS A 60 14.86 5.16 -17.69
C LYS A 60 13.84 4.14 -17.18
N ALA A 61 13.13 3.49 -18.09
CA ALA A 61 12.11 2.48 -17.78
C ALA A 61 12.62 1.35 -16.87
N LYS A 62 13.88 0.92 -17.04
CA LYS A 62 14.50 -0.12 -16.17
C LYS A 62 14.60 0.31 -14.72
N GLN A 63 14.98 1.56 -14.45
CA GLN A 63 15.09 2.06 -13.08
C GLN A 63 13.70 2.19 -12.46
N ILE A 64 12.73 2.71 -13.24
CA ILE A 64 11.33 2.85 -12.81
C ILE A 64 10.79 1.50 -12.40
N PHE A 65 11.01 0.46 -13.22
CA PHE A 65 10.63 -0.91 -12.91
C PHE A 65 11.23 -1.38 -11.58
N LEU A 66 12.53 -1.19 -11.35
CA LEU A 66 13.16 -1.62 -10.09
C LEU A 66 12.58 -0.91 -8.86
N CYS A 67 12.34 0.40 -8.93
CA CYS A 67 11.73 1.14 -7.83
C CYS A 67 10.27 0.74 -7.59
N GLN A 68 9.49 0.56 -8.66
CA GLN A 68 8.11 0.10 -8.59
C GLN A 68 8.02 -1.34 -8.06
N PHE A 69 8.93 -2.22 -8.49
CA PHE A 69 9.05 -3.58 -7.97
C PHE A 69 9.35 -3.58 -6.48
N ALA A 70 10.39 -2.86 -6.03
CA ALA A 70 10.72 -2.75 -4.61
C ALA A 70 9.56 -2.16 -3.79
N PHE A 71 8.88 -1.15 -4.32
CA PHE A 71 7.70 -0.56 -3.70
C PHE A 71 6.57 -1.58 -3.53
N HIS A 72 6.22 -2.32 -4.58
CA HIS A 72 5.15 -3.30 -4.52
C HIS A 72 5.50 -4.51 -3.65
N VAL A 73 6.76 -4.96 -3.65
CA VAL A 73 7.24 -6.01 -2.72
C VAL A 73 7.06 -5.56 -1.27
N TYR A 74 7.53 -4.36 -0.92
CA TYR A 74 7.43 -3.86 0.45
C TYR A 74 5.97 -3.67 0.89
N THR A 75 5.14 -3.03 0.06
CA THR A 75 3.73 -2.78 0.40
C THR A 75 2.90 -4.07 0.49
N THR A 76 3.23 -5.08 -0.31
CA THR A 76 2.65 -6.42 -0.22
C THR A 76 3.05 -7.10 1.09
N GLY A 77 4.33 -7.12 1.42
CA GLY A 77 4.82 -7.67 2.70
C GLY A 77 4.20 -6.97 3.90
N PHE A 78 4.08 -5.65 3.84
CA PHE A 78 3.40 -4.87 4.88
C PHE A 78 1.92 -5.27 5.01
N THR A 79 1.24 -5.48 3.88
CA THR A 79 -0.17 -5.87 3.86
C THR A 79 -0.38 -7.28 4.43
N LEU A 80 0.52 -8.21 4.13
CA LEU A 80 0.52 -9.57 4.69
C LEU A 80 0.70 -9.55 6.22
N LEU A 81 1.71 -8.82 6.70
CA LEU A 81 2.08 -8.81 8.12
C LEU A 81 1.16 -7.95 9.01
N ASN A 82 0.35 -7.09 8.42
CA ASN A 82 -0.64 -6.25 9.11
C ASN A 82 -2.09 -6.61 8.71
N GLY A 83 -2.30 -7.79 8.11
CA GLY A 83 -3.62 -8.32 7.77
C GLY A 83 -4.39 -8.78 9.01
N ASN A 84 -5.72 -8.81 8.96
CA ASN A 84 -6.48 -9.28 10.13
C ASN A 84 -6.44 -10.82 10.21
N CYS A 85 -6.67 -11.36 11.41
CA CYS A 85 -6.88 -12.79 11.57
C CYS A 85 -8.22 -13.25 10.96
N THR A 86 -8.13 -14.35 10.24
CA THR A 86 -9.27 -15.13 9.73
C THR A 86 -9.33 -16.47 10.49
N THR A 87 -10.36 -17.29 10.28
CA THR A 87 -10.57 -18.55 10.98
C THR A 87 -9.33 -19.46 10.98
N LYS A 88 -8.94 -19.94 12.17
CA LYS A 88 -7.68 -20.68 12.42
C LYS A 88 -7.60 -22.07 11.78
N ASP A 89 -8.74 -22.67 11.43
CA ASP A 89 -8.80 -24.06 10.96
C ASP A 89 -8.15 -24.29 9.58
N GLU A 90 -7.81 -23.22 8.85
CA GLU A 90 -7.19 -23.27 7.50
C GLU A 90 -5.90 -22.42 7.37
N GLU A 91 -5.17 -22.19 8.47
CA GLU A 91 -4.04 -21.22 8.49
C GLU A 91 -2.97 -21.48 7.41
N ASN A 92 -2.60 -22.74 7.17
CA ASN A 92 -1.53 -23.09 6.22
C ASN A 92 -1.94 -22.91 4.74
N SER A 93 -3.13 -23.37 4.35
CA SER A 93 -3.61 -23.25 2.96
C SER A 93 -3.89 -21.79 2.60
N LEU A 94 -4.42 -21.02 3.55
CA LEU A 94 -4.67 -19.60 3.43
C LEU A 94 -3.37 -18.83 3.26
N HIS A 95 -2.35 -19.12 4.07
CA HIS A 95 -1.06 -18.44 3.98
C HIS A 95 -0.40 -18.65 2.60
N GLN A 96 -0.44 -19.88 2.07
CA GLN A 96 0.06 -20.17 0.72
C GLN A 96 -0.71 -19.39 -0.36
N LYS A 97 -2.04 -19.33 -0.27
CA LYS A 97 -2.88 -18.53 -1.18
C LYS A 97 -2.50 -17.05 -1.13
N GLN A 98 -2.29 -16.49 0.06
CA GLN A 98 -1.91 -15.07 0.21
C GLN A 98 -0.52 -14.78 -0.36
N ILE A 99 0.45 -15.67 -0.16
CA ILE A 99 1.79 -15.53 -0.75
C ILE A 99 1.68 -15.57 -2.27
N LEU A 100 0.95 -16.54 -2.84
CA LEU A 100 0.77 -16.67 -4.28
C LEU A 100 0.11 -15.42 -4.88
N LEU A 101 -0.97 -14.94 -4.26
CA LEU A 101 -1.64 -13.71 -4.68
C LEU A 101 -0.74 -12.48 -4.50
N GLY A 102 0.08 -12.44 -3.46
CA GLY A 102 1.08 -11.40 -3.25
C GLY A 102 2.13 -11.36 -4.35
N VAL A 103 2.74 -12.50 -4.69
CA VAL A 103 3.71 -12.61 -5.78
C VAL A 103 3.08 -12.21 -7.12
N GLY A 104 1.85 -12.67 -7.39
CA GLY A 104 1.10 -12.28 -8.58
C GLY A 104 0.81 -10.78 -8.63
N ALA A 105 0.35 -10.18 -7.53
CA ALA A 105 0.07 -8.76 -7.43
C ALA A 105 1.32 -7.89 -7.62
N VAL A 106 2.45 -8.28 -6.99
CA VAL A 106 3.74 -7.59 -7.16
C VAL A 106 4.19 -7.62 -8.62
N SER A 107 4.13 -8.80 -9.24
CA SER A 107 4.55 -8.99 -10.63
C SER A 107 3.67 -8.15 -11.57
N TYR A 108 2.36 -8.23 -11.39
CA TYR A 108 1.39 -7.49 -12.20
C TYR A 108 1.56 -5.96 -12.06
N ALA A 109 1.62 -5.46 -10.83
CA ALA A 109 1.69 -4.04 -10.54
C ALA A 109 3.02 -3.41 -11.00
N SER A 110 4.15 -4.10 -10.78
CA SER A 110 5.47 -3.62 -11.21
C SER A 110 5.61 -3.53 -12.74
N VAL A 111 5.07 -4.52 -13.46
CA VAL A 111 5.06 -4.52 -14.93
C VAL A 111 4.16 -3.40 -15.45
N LEU A 112 2.93 -3.29 -14.94
CA LEU A 112 2.02 -2.22 -15.36
C LEU A 112 2.56 -0.82 -15.07
N GLY A 113 3.18 -0.61 -13.90
CA GLY A 113 3.80 0.67 -13.54
C GLY A 113 4.91 1.10 -14.50
N ALA A 114 5.68 0.16 -15.04
CA ALA A 114 6.78 0.44 -15.98
C ALA A 114 6.34 0.43 -17.46
N PHE A 115 5.21 -0.20 -17.78
CA PHE A 115 4.75 -0.44 -19.15
C PHE A 115 4.61 0.84 -20.00
N PRO A 116 3.98 1.94 -19.51
CA PRO A 116 3.88 3.19 -20.28
C PRO A 116 5.24 3.77 -20.66
N PHE A 117 6.23 3.67 -19.77
CA PHE A 117 7.59 4.16 -20.00
C PHE A 117 8.37 3.28 -20.97
N PHE A 118 8.18 1.96 -20.90
CA PHE A 118 8.75 1.03 -21.87
C PHE A 118 8.23 1.33 -23.27
N PHE A 119 6.91 1.50 -23.41
CA PHE A 119 6.27 1.82 -24.69
C PHE A 119 6.78 3.16 -25.26
N MET A 120 6.79 4.22 -24.44
CA MET A 120 7.29 5.53 -24.85
C MET A 120 8.76 5.49 -25.29
N ASN A 121 9.62 4.74 -24.59
CA ASN A 121 11.03 4.59 -24.94
C ASN A 121 11.26 3.71 -26.17
N ARG A 122 10.44 2.67 -26.38
CA ARG A 122 10.55 1.75 -27.53
C ARG A 122 10.13 2.41 -28.84
N TYR A 123 9.02 3.15 -28.83
CA TYR A 123 8.45 3.77 -30.02
C TYR A 123 8.93 5.22 -30.24
N THR A 124 9.83 5.72 -29.38
CA THR A 124 10.40 7.08 -29.47
C THR A 124 9.31 8.15 -29.64
N LEU A 125 8.20 8.00 -28.90
CA LEU A 125 7.07 8.92 -28.98
C LEU A 125 7.48 10.26 -28.33
N LYS A 126 7.86 11.23 -29.17
CA LYS A 126 8.32 12.57 -28.75
C LYS A 126 7.20 13.61 -28.70
N SER A 127 5.94 13.21 -28.85
CA SER A 127 4.82 14.15 -28.78
C SER A 127 4.76 14.80 -27.39
N PRO A 128 4.65 16.14 -27.29
CA PRO A 128 4.49 16.85 -26.03
C PRO A 128 3.30 16.33 -25.21
N VAL A 129 2.22 15.95 -25.90
CA VAL A 129 1.00 15.38 -25.27
C VAL A 129 1.29 14.02 -24.65
N THR A 130 1.99 13.13 -25.37
CA THR A 130 2.36 11.81 -24.84
C THR A 130 3.28 11.93 -23.62
N HIS A 131 4.23 12.87 -23.65
CA HIS A 131 5.13 13.12 -22.52
C HIS A 131 4.37 13.61 -21.28
N LEU A 132 3.46 14.56 -21.46
CA LEU A 132 2.59 15.06 -20.38
C LEU A 132 1.75 13.93 -19.77
N VAL A 133 1.07 13.15 -20.62
CA VAL A 133 0.19 12.08 -20.15
C VAL A 133 0.99 10.97 -19.45
N VAL A 134 2.04 10.44 -20.09
CA VAL A 134 2.78 9.27 -19.58
C VAL A 134 3.65 9.62 -18.38
N LYS A 135 4.24 10.82 -18.31
CA LYS A 135 5.15 11.18 -17.20
C LYS A 135 4.48 11.94 -16.07
N ARG A 136 3.38 12.66 -16.31
CA ARG A 136 2.77 13.53 -15.28
C ARG A 136 1.38 13.07 -14.86
N LEU A 137 0.51 12.69 -15.80
CA LEU A 137 -0.89 12.43 -15.48
C LEU A 137 -1.18 10.97 -15.13
N LEU A 138 -0.62 10.02 -15.88
CA LEU A 138 -0.89 8.59 -15.77
C LEU A 138 -0.24 7.90 -14.56
N PRO A 139 1.01 8.21 -14.15
CA PRO A 139 1.69 7.43 -13.11
C PRO A 139 1.01 7.49 -11.74
N ALA A 140 0.45 8.64 -11.36
CA ALA A 140 -0.23 8.84 -10.09
C ALA A 140 -1.49 7.96 -9.92
N PRO A 141 -2.51 8.03 -10.80
CA PRO A 141 -3.68 7.16 -10.70
C PRO A 141 -3.30 5.69 -10.87
N LEU A 142 -2.31 5.36 -11.72
CA LEU A 142 -1.85 3.99 -11.88
C LEU A 142 -1.25 3.42 -10.59
N LEU A 143 -0.36 4.16 -9.92
CA LEU A 143 0.23 3.76 -8.65
C LEU A 143 -0.82 3.60 -7.55
N GLY A 144 -1.77 4.54 -7.48
CA GLY A 144 -2.89 4.47 -6.54
C GLY A 144 -3.76 3.23 -6.77
N LEU A 145 -4.17 2.97 -8.02
CA LEU A 145 -4.98 1.81 -8.39
C LEU A 145 -4.25 0.49 -8.10
N MET A 146 -2.98 0.38 -8.47
CA MET A 146 -2.18 -0.83 -8.22
C MET A 146 -1.95 -1.06 -6.72
N SER A 147 -1.80 0.00 -5.93
CA SER A 147 -1.70 -0.09 -4.47
C SER A 147 -3.00 -0.58 -3.83
N ALA A 148 -4.15 -0.09 -4.30
CA ALA A 148 -5.46 -0.56 -3.84
C ALA A 148 -5.70 -2.02 -4.25
N PHE A 149 -5.39 -2.36 -5.51
CA PHE A 149 -5.49 -3.73 -6.03
C PHE A 149 -4.67 -4.73 -5.21
N THR A 150 -3.42 -4.38 -4.88
CA THR A 150 -2.54 -5.23 -4.07
C THR A 150 -3.19 -5.60 -2.74
N VAL A 151 -3.82 -4.63 -2.07
CA VAL A 151 -4.53 -4.87 -0.81
C VAL A 151 -5.68 -5.86 -1.00
N VAL A 152 -6.51 -5.63 -2.02
CA VAL A 152 -7.67 -6.48 -2.30
C VAL A 152 -7.25 -7.91 -2.63
N ALA A 153 -6.21 -8.08 -3.46
CA ALA A 153 -5.70 -9.39 -3.84
C ALA A 153 -5.15 -10.15 -2.63
N VAL A 154 -4.23 -9.53 -1.89
CA VAL A 154 -3.51 -10.15 -0.76
C VAL A 154 -4.43 -10.43 0.42
N ARG A 155 -5.42 -9.56 0.66
CA ARG A 155 -6.39 -9.71 1.77
C ARG A 155 -7.71 -10.35 1.34
N SER A 156 -7.74 -11.00 0.17
CA SER A 156 -8.93 -11.73 -0.30
C SER A 156 -9.48 -12.75 0.70
N PRO A 157 -8.68 -13.45 1.55
CA PRO A 157 -9.27 -14.36 2.52
C PRO A 157 -10.12 -13.66 3.59
N GLU A 158 -9.85 -12.39 3.91
CA GLU A 158 -10.69 -11.62 4.84
C GLU A 158 -12.07 -11.31 4.25
N PHE A 159 -12.17 -11.24 2.92
CA PHE A 159 -13.44 -11.10 2.21
C PHE A 159 -14.20 -12.43 2.15
N GLU A 160 -13.50 -13.52 1.84
CA GLU A 160 -14.09 -14.85 1.65
C GLU A 160 -14.52 -15.48 2.99
N ASN A 161 -13.64 -15.44 3.98
CA ASN A 161 -13.79 -16.16 5.25
C ASN A 161 -14.26 -15.23 6.38
N GLY A 162 -14.04 -13.93 6.25
CA GLY A 162 -14.33 -12.95 7.29
C GLY A 162 -13.22 -12.85 8.33
N ILE A 163 -13.36 -11.88 9.23
CA ILE A 163 -12.36 -11.59 10.26
C ILE A 163 -12.92 -11.80 11.66
N GLU A 164 -12.05 -12.11 12.61
CA GLU A 164 -12.39 -12.18 14.03
C GLU A 164 -12.79 -10.79 14.55
N VAL A 165 -13.96 -10.71 15.19
CA VAL A 165 -14.48 -9.49 15.82
C VAL A 165 -14.27 -9.62 17.33
N MET A 166 -13.69 -8.58 17.92
CA MET A 166 -13.42 -8.52 19.35
C MET A 166 -14.37 -7.56 20.07
N ASP A 167 -14.76 -7.92 21.29
CA ASP A 167 -15.44 -7.03 22.23
C ASP A 167 -14.46 -5.97 22.80
N ARG A 168 -14.98 -4.99 23.53
CA ARG A 168 -14.22 -3.94 24.22
C ARG A 168 -13.13 -4.48 25.14
N ASN A 169 -13.34 -5.69 25.67
CA ASN A 169 -12.40 -6.39 26.55
C ASN A 169 -11.31 -7.18 25.80
N GLY A 170 -11.26 -7.11 24.46
CA GLY A 170 -10.27 -7.82 23.63
C GLY A 170 -10.58 -9.31 23.43
N LYS A 171 -11.73 -9.79 23.89
CA LYS A 171 -12.19 -11.17 23.67
C LYS A 171 -12.87 -11.30 22.31
N VAL A 172 -12.52 -12.35 21.55
CA VAL A 172 -13.17 -12.68 20.28
C VAL A 172 -14.63 -13.11 20.55
N VAL A 173 -15.57 -12.39 19.93
CA VAL A 173 -17.02 -12.66 20.03
C VAL A 173 -17.56 -13.48 18.86
N GLY A 174 -16.85 -13.50 17.73
CA GLY A 174 -17.22 -14.27 16.55
C GLY A 174 -16.48 -13.81 15.30
N VAL A 175 -16.88 -14.34 14.14
CA VAL A 175 -16.30 -14.02 12.82
C VAL A 175 -17.34 -13.27 11.98
N SER A 176 -16.91 -12.21 11.29
CA SER A 176 -17.79 -11.41 10.43
C SER A 176 -17.18 -11.12 9.06
N LYS A 177 -17.87 -11.60 8.01
CA LYS A 177 -17.51 -11.29 6.61
C LYS A 177 -17.71 -9.82 6.27
N LYS A 178 -18.79 -9.20 6.78
CA LYS A 178 -19.04 -7.75 6.58
C LYS A 178 -17.93 -6.89 7.21
N ALA A 179 -17.40 -7.30 8.37
CA ALA A 179 -16.29 -6.62 9.00
C ALA A 179 -15.00 -6.75 8.16
N GLY A 180 -14.75 -7.94 7.60
CA GLY A 180 -13.62 -8.19 6.70
C GLY A 180 -13.71 -7.38 5.42
N GLU A 181 -14.85 -7.41 4.74
CA GLU A 181 -15.10 -6.61 3.53
C GLU A 181 -14.88 -5.12 3.80
N LYS A 182 -15.42 -4.59 4.89
CA LYS A 182 -15.22 -3.20 5.29
C LYS A 182 -13.74 -2.88 5.53
N ALA A 183 -13.04 -3.72 6.29
CA ALA A 183 -11.63 -3.52 6.61
C ALA A 183 -10.73 -3.52 5.36
N VAL A 184 -10.98 -4.43 4.42
CA VAL A 184 -10.24 -4.50 3.16
C VAL A 184 -10.53 -3.29 2.29
N LYS A 185 -11.80 -2.93 2.09
CA LYS A 185 -12.20 -1.75 1.28
C LYS A 185 -11.62 -0.45 1.83
N GLU A 186 -11.75 -0.22 3.13
CA GLU A 186 -11.19 0.98 3.79
C GLU A 186 -9.67 1.04 3.63
N THR A 187 -8.98 -0.10 3.78
CA THR A 187 -7.52 -0.17 3.61
C THR A 187 -7.12 0.08 2.15
N ALA A 188 -7.81 -0.54 1.19
CA ALA A 188 -7.52 -0.40 -0.24
C ALA A 188 -7.73 1.03 -0.71
N LEU A 189 -8.86 1.65 -0.31
CA LEU A 189 -9.15 3.06 -0.61
C LEU A 189 -8.11 3.98 0.01
N SER A 190 -7.76 3.76 1.27
CA SER A 190 -6.75 4.54 1.97
C SER A 190 -5.38 4.46 1.29
N ARG A 191 -4.97 3.27 0.84
CA ARG A 191 -3.72 3.05 0.10
C ARG A 191 -3.74 3.69 -1.28
N GLY A 192 -4.85 3.57 -2.00
CA GLY A 192 -5.01 4.18 -3.32
C GLY A 192 -4.93 5.70 -3.26
N ILE A 193 -5.63 6.32 -2.32
CA ILE A 193 -5.58 7.78 -2.13
C ILE A 193 -4.19 8.22 -1.67
N LEU A 194 -3.61 7.55 -0.68
CA LEU A 194 -2.28 7.91 -0.16
C LEU A 194 -1.24 7.94 -1.27
N PHE A 195 -1.12 6.87 -2.06
CA PHE A 195 -0.08 6.80 -3.08
C PHE A 195 -0.42 7.55 -4.36
N GLY A 196 -1.70 7.62 -4.73
CA GLY A 196 -2.15 8.45 -5.84
C GLY A 196 -1.86 9.94 -5.60
N THR A 197 -2.00 10.42 -4.37
CA THR A 197 -1.68 11.81 -4.01
C THR A 197 -0.19 12.05 -3.77
N THR A 198 0.51 11.10 -3.12
CA THR A 198 1.95 11.22 -2.83
C THR A 198 2.79 11.39 -4.09
N PHE A 199 2.37 10.83 -5.23
CA PHE A 199 3.10 10.96 -6.48
C PHE A 199 3.23 12.42 -6.97
N PHE A 200 2.33 13.32 -6.55
CA PHE A 200 2.41 14.75 -6.88
C PHE A 200 3.34 15.55 -5.97
N LEU A 201 3.78 14.97 -4.85
CA LEU A 201 4.61 15.64 -3.85
C LEU A 201 5.94 16.18 -4.43
N PRO A 202 6.70 15.45 -5.27
CA PRO A 202 7.93 15.97 -5.86
C PRO A 202 7.72 17.24 -6.68
N ALA A 203 6.63 17.30 -7.45
CA ALA A 203 6.30 18.47 -8.25
C ALA A 203 5.94 19.67 -7.37
N ALA A 204 5.18 19.44 -6.28
CA ALA A 204 4.86 20.48 -5.32
C ALA A 204 6.13 21.01 -4.62
N LEU A 205 7.00 20.13 -4.14
CA LEU A 205 8.25 20.51 -3.46
C LEU A 205 9.18 21.31 -4.38
N MET A 206 9.39 20.85 -5.62
CA MET A 206 10.22 21.57 -6.59
C MET A 206 9.68 22.97 -6.86
N HIS A 207 8.37 23.14 -7.00
CA HIS A 207 7.75 24.45 -7.19
C HIS A 207 7.96 25.39 -5.98
N PHE A 208 8.08 24.87 -4.75
CA PHE A 208 8.42 25.70 -3.59
C PHE A 208 9.91 26.02 -3.47
N VAL A 209 10.80 25.14 -3.95
CA VAL A 209 12.26 25.37 -3.92
C VAL A 209 12.71 26.31 -5.04
N GLU A 210 12.02 26.33 -6.17
CA GLU A 210 12.29 27.23 -7.30
C GLU A 210 11.75 28.66 -7.10
N ARG A 211 11.03 28.93 -6.01
CA ARG A 211 10.59 30.27 -5.59
C ARG A 211 11.55 30.86 -4.57
#